data_AF-B6E566-F1
#
_entry.id   AF-B6E566-F1
#
_cell.length_a   1.000
_cell.length_b   1.000
_cell.length_c   1.000
_cell.angle_alpha   90.00
_cell.angle_beta   90.00
_cell.angle_gamma   90.00
#
_symmetry.space_group_name_H-M   'P 1'
#
loop_
_entity.id
_entity.type
_entity.pdbx_description
1 polymer ?
#
loop_
_entity_poly.entity_id
_entity_poly.type
_entity_poly.pdbx_seq_one_letter_code
_entity_poly.pdbx_strand_id
1 'polypeptide(L)'
;YGVNSTGSCSWKIYVKDGIITWETQETDYPSVGPDRPEYEPRGCPRGAAFSWYTYSPTRVRHPYARGVLVELYREAKARLGDPVLAWADIQGDEQRRRRYQQARGKGGLVRVSWAEAAEMIAAAHVHTIKCYGPDRVAGFSPIPAMSMVSHAAGSRFVELIGGVMTSFYDWYADLPVASPQVFGDRTDVPESGDWWDAAYLMMWGSNVP
;
A
#
# COMPACT_ATOMS: atom_id res chain seq x y z
N TYR A 1 4.69 12.69 -0.36
CA TYR A 1 3.86 11.57 -0.86
C TYR A 1 4.31 10.26 -0.24
N GLY A 2 3.39 9.37 0.14
CA GLY A 2 3.73 8.08 0.76
C GLY A 2 4.09 7.01 -0.27
N VAL A 3 5.30 7.08 -0.82
CA VAL A 3 5.84 6.14 -1.83
C VAL A 3 7.24 5.68 -1.40
N ASN A 4 7.59 4.42 -1.67
CA ASN A 4 8.90 3.85 -1.33
C ASN A 4 9.99 4.41 -2.26
N SER A 5 10.57 5.55 -1.88
CA SER A 5 11.59 6.24 -2.67
C SER A 5 12.78 6.75 -1.85
N THR A 6 12.79 6.51 -0.53
CA THR A 6 13.71 7.07 0.49
C THR A 6 13.74 8.60 0.60
N GLY A 7 13.14 9.32 -0.35
CA GLY A 7 13.25 10.78 -0.43
C GLY A 7 12.64 11.53 0.74
N SER A 8 11.50 11.10 1.30
CA SER A 8 10.84 11.78 2.43
C SER A 8 10.69 13.30 2.27
N CYS A 9 10.47 13.78 1.03
CA CYS A 9 10.47 15.20 0.72
C CYS A 9 9.11 15.83 1.11
N SER A 10 9.16 16.98 1.78
CA SER A 10 8.03 17.89 1.99
C SER A 10 7.76 18.74 0.74
N TRP A 11 6.48 19.05 0.50
CA TRP A 11 6.00 19.75 -0.71
C TRP A 11 4.91 20.77 -0.36
N LYS A 12 4.98 21.94 -0.99
CA LYS A 12 3.89 22.92 -1.09
C LYS A 12 2.86 22.39 -2.08
N ILE A 13 1.64 22.12 -1.60
CA ILE A 13 0.53 21.72 -2.47
C ILE A 13 -0.31 22.96 -2.79
N TYR A 14 -0.40 23.32 -4.07
CA TYR A 14 -1.13 24.50 -4.50
C TYR A 14 -2.57 24.14 -4.82
N VAL A 15 -3.48 24.86 -4.18
CA VAL A 15 -4.92 24.80 -4.45
C VAL A 15 -5.33 26.10 -5.12
N LYS A 16 -5.96 25.99 -6.28
CA LYS A 16 -6.54 27.11 -7.01
C LYS A 16 -7.95 26.74 -7.41
N ASP A 17 -8.91 27.64 -7.20
CA ASP A 17 -10.33 27.42 -7.49
C ASP A 17 -10.90 26.14 -6.84
N GLY A 18 -10.40 25.81 -5.64
CA GLY A 18 -10.83 24.64 -4.86
C GLY A 18 -10.30 23.29 -5.38
N ILE A 19 -9.41 23.29 -6.38
CA ILE A 19 -8.77 22.07 -6.90
C ILE A 19 -7.26 22.10 -6.71
N ILE A 20 -6.66 20.92 -6.50
CA ILE A 20 -5.21 20.76 -6.45
C ILE A 20 -4.67 20.94 -7.88
N THR A 21 -3.75 21.88 -8.09
CA THR A 21 -3.25 22.19 -9.44
C THR A 21 -1.83 21.71 -9.69
N TRP A 22 -0.90 22.00 -8.79
CA TRP A 22 0.50 21.57 -8.88
C TRP A 22 1.15 21.60 -7.49
N GLU A 23 2.43 21.24 -7.45
CA GLU A 23 3.26 21.21 -6.26
C GLU A 23 4.64 21.80 -6.55
N THR A 24 5.25 22.39 -5.53
CA THR A 24 6.68 22.73 -5.51
C THR A 24 7.27 22.22 -4.21
N GLN A 25 8.59 22.01 -4.15
CA GLN A 25 9.22 21.57 -2.92
C GLN A 25 9.04 22.60 -1.79
N GLU A 26 8.94 22.11 -0.56
CA GLU A 26 9.21 22.94 0.63
C GLU A 26 10.71 23.14 0.79
N THR A 27 11.10 24.25 1.42
CA THR A 27 12.51 24.65 1.60
C THR A 27 12.79 25.09 3.05
N ASP A 28 11.92 24.70 3.99
CA ASP A 28 11.94 25.12 5.38
C ASP A 28 12.42 24.01 6.33
N TYR A 29 13.19 23.04 5.81
CA TYR A 29 13.84 22.04 6.65
C TYR A 29 14.72 22.74 7.71
N PRO A 30 14.78 22.21 8.95
CA PRO A 30 15.70 22.73 9.95
C PRO A 30 17.14 22.75 9.44
N SER A 31 17.84 23.86 9.66
CA SER A 31 19.23 24.03 9.20
C SER A 31 20.15 22.99 9.83
N VAL A 32 21.09 22.47 9.03
CA VAL A 32 22.16 21.56 9.48
C VAL A 32 23.39 22.29 10.05
N GLY A 33 23.34 23.61 10.14
CA GLY A 33 24.45 24.45 10.60
C GLY A 33 25.30 24.98 9.43
N PRO A 34 26.24 25.91 9.70
CA PRO A 34 26.97 26.63 8.67
C PRO A 34 28.02 25.80 7.92
N ASP A 35 28.42 24.65 8.48
CA ASP A 35 29.55 23.85 7.98
C ASP A 35 29.12 22.77 6.97
N ARG A 36 27.82 22.61 6.71
CA ARG A 36 27.25 21.59 5.81
C ARG A 36 26.23 22.22 4.86
N PRO A 37 26.08 21.68 3.63
CA PRO A 37 25.02 22.12 2.73
C PRO A 37 23.64 21.77 3.28
N GLU A 38 22.66 22.65 3.04
CA GLU A 38 21.28 22.42 3.45
C GLU A 38 20.62 21.29 2.65
N TYR A 39 19.57 20.69 3.23
CA TYR A 39 18.80 19.63 2.56
C TYR A 39 17.84 20.16 1.49
N GLU A 40 17.47 21.43 1.56
CA GLU A 40 16.55 22.04 0.61
C GLU A 40 17.16 22.09 -0.82
N PRO A 41 16.35 21.92 -1.88
CA PRO A 41 14.90 21.72 -1.89
C PRO A 41 14.45 20.26 -1.80
N ARG A 42 15.37 19.27 -1.83
CA ARG A 42 15.04 17.86 -2.12
C ARG A 42 14.14 17.73 -3.36
N GLY A 43 13.22 16.76 -3.34
CA GLY A 43 12.25 16.51 -4.41
C GLY A 43 12.82 15.70 -5.58
N CYS A 44 11.95 15.28 -6.50
CA CYS A 44 12.34 14.57 -7.72
C CYS A 44 11.26 14.74 -8.80
N PRO A 45 11.55 14.44 -10.08
CA PRO A 45 10.58 14.58 -11.16
C PRO A 45 9.29 13.75 -10.96
N ARG A 46 9.40 12.62 -10.25
CA ARG A 46 8.25 11.75 -9.95
C ARG A 46 7.33 12.39 -8.90
N GLY A 47 7.92 13.05 -7.90
CA GLY A 47 7.19 13.81 -6.90
C GLY A 47 6.50 15.04 -7.50
N ALA A 48 7.17 15.75 -8.41
CA ALA A 48 6.63 16.96 -9.05
C ALA A 48 5.44 16.71 -10.01
N ALA A 49 5.15 15.45 -10.35
CA ALA A 49 4.08 15.07 -11.27
C ALA A 49 2.89 14.39 -10.56
N PHE A 50 2.87 14.36 -9.22
CA PHE A 50 1.91 13.56 -8.48
C PHE A 50 0.49 14.15 -8.48
N SER A 51 0.35 15.49 -8.54
CA SER A 51 -0.95 16.16 -8.68
C SER A 51 -1.80 15.62 -9.83
N TRP A 52 -1.15 15.14 -10.91
CA TRP A 52 -1.82 14.51 -12.06
C TRP A 52 -2.81 13.42 -11.65
N TYR A 53 -2.43 12.56 -10.69
CA TYR A 53 -3.27 11.43 -10.25
C TYR A 53 -4.58 11.84 -9.60
N THR A 54 -4.70 13.07 -9.09
CA THR A 54 -5.87 13.53 -8.34
C THR A 54 -7.15 13.44 -9.20
N TYR A 55 -7.05 13.87 -10.45
CA TYR A 55 -8.19 13.96 -11.38
C TYR A 55 -7.99 13.18 -12.68
N SER A 56 -6.89 12.42 -12.81
CA SER A 56 -6.60 11.66 -14.02
C SER A 56 -7.70 10.67 -14.39
N PRO A 57 -7.78 10.25 -15.67
CA PRO A 57 -8.70 9.19 -16.10
C PRO A 57 -8.50 7.85 -15.39
N THR A 58 -7.34 7.63 -14.77
CA THR A 58 -7.00 6.39 -14.04
C THR A 58 -7.38 6.42 -12.57
N ARG A 59 -7.90 7.55 -12.06
CA ARG A 59 -8.32 7.68 -10.66
C ARG A 59 -9.43 6.70 -10.32
N VAL A 60 -9.23 5.88 -9.29
CA VAL A 60 -10.29 5.07 -8.68
C VAL A 60 -11.23 5.98 -7.89
N ARG A 61 -12.48 6.11 -8.35
CA ARG A 61 -13.49 7.03 -7.77
C ARG A 61 -14.53 6.34 -6.90
N HIS A 62 -14.74 5.05 -7.12
CA HIS A 62 -15.76 4.25 -6.44
C HIS A 62 -15.19 2.89 -6.04
N PRO A 63 -15.82 2.19 -5.08
CA PRO A 63 -15.61 0.77 -4.93
C PRO A 63 -16.01 0.04 -6.22
N TYR A 64 -15.14 -0.86 -6.66
CA TYR A 64 -15.38 -1.72 -7.80
C TYR A 64 -15.20 -3.18 -7.40
N ALA A 65 -16.07 -4.05 -7.88
CA ALA A 65 -15.97 -5.49 -7.71
C ALA A 65 -16.14 -6.19 -9.06
N ARG A 66 -15.68 -7.44 -9.17
CA ARG A 66 -15.85 -8.23 -10.41
C ARG A 66 -17.34 -8.54 -10.58
N GLY A 67 -17.92 -8.17 -11.73
CA GLY A 67 -19.36 -8.32 -11.99
C GLY A 67 -19.88 -9.73 -11.71
N VAL A 68 -19.18 -10.76 -12.20
CA VAL A 68 -19.51 -12.18 -11.96
C VAL A 68 -19.54 -12.53 -10.47
N LEU A 69 -18.64 -11.98 -9.65
CA LEU A 69 -18.66 -12.22 -8.19
C LEU A 69 -19.87 -11.52 -7.54
N VAL A 70 -20.17 -10.30 -7.97
CA VAL A 70 -21.30 -9.52 -7.46
C VAL A 70 -22.63 -10.20 -7.79
N GLU A 71 -22.78 -10.72 -9.01
CA GLU A 71 -23.96 -11.48 -9.43
C GLU A 71 -24.17 -12.71 -8.54
N LEU A 72 -23.13 -13.55 -8.39
CA LEU A 72 -23.17 -14.74 -7.53
C LEU A 72 -23.50 -14.38 -6.07
N TYR A 73 -22.90 -13.30 -5.56
CA TYR A 73 -23.12 -12.83 -4.19
C TYR A 73 -24.54 -12.34 -3.96
N ARG A 74 -25.09 -11.54 -4.87
CA ARG A 74 -26.47 -11.05 -4.78
C ARG A 74 -27.48 -12.18 -4.88
N GLU A 75 -27.28 -13.15 -5.78
CA GLU A 75 -28.11 -14.35 -5.91
C GLU A 75 -28.11 -15.16 -4.61
N ALA A 76 -26.92 -15.47 -4.08
CA ALA A 76 -26.78 -16.24 -2.86
C ALA A 76 -27.37 -15.51 -1.64
N LYS A 77 -27.13 -14.20 -1.52
CA LYS A 77 -27.68 -13.38 -0.43
C LYS A 77 -29.20 -13.26 -0.50
N ALA A 78 -29.79 -13.13 -1.69
CA ALA A 78 -31.24 -13.10 -1.85
C ALA A 78 -31.90 -14.42 -1.41
N ARG A 79 -31.23 -15.56 -1.63
CA ARG A 79 -31.72 -16.88 -1.22
C ARG A 79 -31.50 -17.18 0.26
N LEU A 80 -30.36 -16.79 0.82
CA LEU A 80 -29.92 -17.22 2.16
C LEU A 80 -30.11 -16.16 3.24
N GLY A 81 -30.28 -14.89 2.88
CA GLY A 81 -30.46 -13.76 3.79
C GLY A 81 -29.20 -13.33 4.54
N ASP A 82 -28.36 -14.29 4.96
CA ASP A 82 -27.13 -14.05 5.72
C ASP A 82 -25.90 -13.87 4.78
N PRO A 83 -25.14 -12.77 4.92
CA PRO A 83 -23.92 -12.51 4.13
C PRO A 83 -22.84 -13.60 4.21
N VAL A 84 -22.62 -14.19 5.39
CA VAL A 84 -21.61 -15.22 5.63
C VAL A 84 -22.04 -16.53 4.98
N LEU A 85 -23.32 -16.89 5.08
CA LEU A 85 -23.87 -18.05 4.37
C LEU A 85 -23.86 -17.84 2.85
N ALA A 86 -24.13 -16.63 2.38
CA ALA A 86 -24.02 -16.28 0.95
C ALA A 86 -22.58 -16.45 0.43
N TRP A 87 -21.59 -16.03 1.21
CA TRP A 87 -20.19 -16.26 0.85
C TRP A 87 -19.82 -17.75 0.89
N ALA A 88 -20.28 -18.48 1.92
CA ALA A 88 -20.06 -19.91 2.05
C ALA A 88 -20.61 -20.70 0.85
N ASP A 89 -21.80 -20.34 0.36
CA ASP A 89 -22.43 -20.94 -0.81
C ASP A 89 -21.54 -20.82 -2.07
N ILE A 90 -20.95 -19.64 -2.30
CA ILE A 90 -20.05 -19.42 -3.43
C ILE A 90 -18.74 -20.19 -3.26
N GLN A 91 -18.15 -20.20 -2.06
CA GLN A 91 -16.86 -20.86 -1.84
C GLN A 91 -16.97 -22.39 -1.80
N GLY A 92 -18.12 -22.91 -1.38
CA GLY A 92 -18.43 -24.33 -1.29
C GLY A 92 -18.72 -25.00 -2.63
N ASP A 93 -19.12 -24.24 -3.64
CA ASP A 93 -19.30 -24.71 -5.02
C ASP A 93 -18.05 -24.41 -5.87
N GLU A 94 -17.35 -25.47 -6.29
CA GLU A 94 -16.14 -25.33 -7.09
C GLU A 94 -16.37 -24.61 -8.43
N GLN A 95 -17.50 -24.86 -9.10
CA GLN A 95 -17.80 -24.23 -10.39
C GLN A 95 -18.06 -22.74 -10.22
N ARG A 96 -18.89 -22.36 -9.23
CA ARG A 96 -19.15 -20.95 -8.89
C ARG A 96 -17.87 -20.23 -8.50
N ARG A 97 -17.04 -20.86 -7.65
CA ARG A 97 -15.75 -20.31 -7.23
C ARG A 97 -14.78 -20.11 -8.40
N ARG A 98 -14.59 -21.13 -9.25
CA ARG A 98 -13.72 -21.04 -10.42
C ARG A 98 -14.16 -19.96 -11.39
N ARG A 99 -15.48 -19.77 -11.58
CA ARG A 99 -16.06 -18.81 -12.52
C ARG A 99 -15.56 -17.38 -12.27
N TYR A 100 -15.61 -16.88 -11.03
CA TYR A 100 -15.13 -15.52 -10.74
C TYR A 100 -13.60 -15.44 -10.66
N GLN A 101 -12.92 -16.52 -10.22
CA GLN A 101 -11.46 -16.56 -10.16
C GLN A 101 -10.81 -16.46 -11.53
N GLN A 102 -11.35 -17.17 -12.54
CA GLN A 102 -10.85 -17.13 -13.92
C GLN A 102 -11.11 -15.81 -14.64
N ALA A 103 -11.96 -14.93 -14.08
CA ALA A 103 -12.23 -13.59 -14.58
C ALA A 103 -11.23 -12.53 -14.06
N ARG A 104 -10.30 -12.90 -13.16
CA ARG A 104 -9.25 -12.00 -12.68
C ARG A 104 -8.35 -11.57 -13.86
N GLY A 105 -8.08 -10.27 -13.97
CA GLY A 105 -7.28 -9.68 -15.06
C GLY A 105 -8.00 -9.49 -16.41
N LYS A 106 -9.30 -9.83 -16.52
CA LYS A 106 -10.03 -9.84 -17.81
C LYS A 106 -11.10 -8.75 -17.97
N GLY A 107 -11.00 -7.64 -17.22
CA GLY A 107 -12.05 -6.59 -17.24
C GLY A 107 -13.39 -7.05 -16.63
N GLY A 108 -14.45 -6.26 -16.78
CA GLY A 108 -15.76 -6.56 -16.16
C GLY A 108 -15.84 -6.19 -14.68
N LEU A 109 -15.22 -5.08 -14.29
CA LEU A 109 -15.44 -4.46 -13.00
C LEU A 109 -16.75 -3.66 -13.06
N VAL A 110 -17.58 -3.81 -12.03
CA VAL A 110 -18.81 -3.04 -11.85
C VAL A 110 -18.68 -2.17 -10.61
N ARG A 111 -19.29 -0.99 -10.65
CA ARG A 111 -19.38 -0.11 -9.47
C ARG A 111 -20.27 -0.77 -8.42
N VAL A 112 -19.82 -0.75 -7.17
CA VAL A 112 -20.59 -1.18 -5.99
C VAL A 112 -20.61 -0.08 -4.94
N SER A 113 -21.51 -0.19 -3.96
CA SER A 113 -21.52 0.73 -2.82
C SER A 113 -20.43 0.34 -1.81
N TRP A 114 -20.05 1.29 -0.95
CA TRP A 114 -19.17 0.99 0.18
C TRP A 114 -19.77 -0.06 1.12
N ALA A 115 -21.08 0.00 1.36
CA ALA A 115 -21.79 -0.97 2.21
C ALA A 115 -21.71 -2.39 1.63
N GLU A 116 -21.96 -2.55 0.32
CA GLU A 116 -21.90 -3.85 -0.35
C GLU A 116 -20.46 -4.41 -0.38
N ALA A 117 -19.47 -3.56 -0.69
CA ALA A 117 -18.07 -3.98 -0.67
C ALA A 117 -17.62 -4.40 0.74
N ALA A 118 -17.93 -3.59 1.75
CA ALA A 118 -17.55 -3.88 3.14
C ALA A 118 -18.23 -5.15 3.68
N GLU A 119 -19.52 -5.34 3.38
CA GLU A 119 -20.26 -6.54 3.78
C GLU A 119 -19.70 -7.81 3.14
N MET A 120 -19.41 -7.78 1.82
CA MET A 120 -18.77 -8.91 1.13
C MET A 120 -17.39 -9.24 1.73
N ILE A 121 -16.58 -8.22 2.00
CA ILE A 121 -15.26 -8.39 2.61
C ILE A 121 -15.39 -8.96 4.02
N ALA A 122 -16.28 -8.42 4.87
CA ALA A 122 -16.50 -8.91 6.23
C ALA A 122 -17.01 -10.36 6.24
N ALA A 123 -17.98 -10.69 5.38
CA ALA A 123 -18.48 -12.05 5.22
C ALA A 123 -17.37 -13.03 4.82
N ALA A 124 -16.50 -12.62 3.90
CA ALA A 124 -15.35 -13.42 3.50
C ALA A 124 -14.37 -13.67 4.65
N HIS A 125 -14.08 -12.66 5.46
CA HIS A 125 -13.24 -12.80 6.65
C HIS A 125 -13.87 -13.74 7.68
N VAL A 126 -15.12 -13.49 8.07
CA VAL A 126 -15.83 -14.30 9.07
C VAL A 126 -15.93 -15.77 8.63
N HIS A 127 -16.31 -16.02 7.38
CA HIS A 127 -16.34 -17.38 6.82
C HIS A 127 -14.96 -18.04 6.87
N THR A 128 -13.92 -17.33 6.42
CA THR A 128 -12.56 -17.89 6.37
C THR A 128 -12.04 -18.24 7.76
N ILE A 129 -12.20 -17.32 8.72
CA ILE A 129 -11.80 -17.52 10.12
C ILE A 129 -12.55 -18.71 10.72
N LYS A 130 -13.87 -18.77 10.53
CA LYS A 130 -14.71 -19.84 11.08
C LYS A 130 -14.36 -21.22 10.52
N CYS A 131 -14.10 -21.31 9.21
CA CYS A 131 -13.92 -22.59 8.53
C CYS A 131 -12.46 -23.09 8.54
N TYR A 132 -11.48 -22.18 8.55
CA TYR A 132 -10.07 -22.52 8.29
C TYR A 132 -9.09 -21.95 9.31
N GLY A 133 -9.54 -21.08 10.20
CA GLY A 133 -8.68 -20.36 11.15
C GLY A 133 -8.29 -18.96 10.65
N PRO A 134 -7.89 -18.08 11.57
CA PRO A 134 -7.63 -16.68 11.26
C PRO A 134 -6.35 -16.46 10.45
N ASP A 135 -5.38 -17.37 10.55
CA ASP A 135 -4.11 -17.34 9.80
C ASP A 135 -4.28 -17.61 8.28
N ARG A 136 -5.50 -17.94 7.81
CA ARG A 136 -5.86 -17.97 6.38
C ARG A 136 -6.27 -16.60 5.84
N VAL A 137 -6.31 -15.59 6.70
CA VAL A 137 -6.38 -14.18 6.31
C VAL A 137 -4.97 -13.60 6.38
N ALA A 138 -4.49 -13.09 5.24
CA ALA A 138 -3.19 -12.43 5.15
C ALA A 138 -3.32 -11.00 4.61
N GLY A 139 -2.51 -10.10 5.16
CA GLY A 139 -2.32 -8.74 4.68
C GLY A 139 -0.92 -8.53 4.13
N PHE A 140 -0.80 -7.80 3.03
CA PHE A 140 0.46 -7.31 2.48
C PHE A 140 0.40 -5.79 2.38
N SER A 141 1.24 -5.11 3.13
CA SER A 141 1.40 -3.65 3.08
C SER A 141 2.85 -3.32 3.42
N PRO A 142 3.66 -2.84 2.47
CA PRO A 142 5.09 -2.67 2.67
C PRO A 142 5.43 -1.30 3.30
N ILE A 143 6.67 -1.14 3.75
CA ILE A 143 7.34 0.13 4.09
C ILE A 143 6.46 1.11 4.92
N PRO A 144 6.29 0.87 6.23
CA PRO A 144 5.49 1.76 7.09
C PRO A 144 6.04 3.20 7.17
N ALA A 145 7.36 3.39 6.96
CA ALA A 145 8.01 4.70 7.09
C ALA A 145 7.45 5.77 6.14
N MET A 146 6.91 5.39 4.98
CA MET A 146 6.38 6.35 4.01
C MET A 146 4.98 6.89 4.36
N SER A 147 4.21 6.15 5.18
CA SER A 147 2.83 6.51 5.55
C SER A 147 2.34 5.66 6.75
N MET A 148 2.91 5.92 7.92
CA MET A 148 2.78 5.08 9.12
C MET A 148 1.34 4.70 9.47
N VAL A 149 0.44 5.67 9.54
CA VAL A 149 -0.98 5.42 9.90
C VAL A 149 -1.71 4.67 8.78
N SER A 150 -1.38 4.93 7.51
CA SER A 150 -1.96 4.18 6.39
C SER A 150 -1.58 2.70 6.42
N HIS A 151 -0.32 2.39 6.75
CA HIS A 151 0.12 1.01 6.99
C HIS A 151 -0.56 0.41 8.25
N ALA A 152 -0.62 1.17 9.34
CA ALA A 152 -1.20 0.75 10.62
C ALA A 152 -2.70 0.40 10.49
N ALA A 153 -3.44 1.10 9.64
CA ALA A 153 -4.88 0.87 9.46
C ALA A 153 -5.19 -0.58 9.04
N GLY A 154 -4.46 -1.10 8.04
CA GLY A 154 -4.63 -2.47 7.57
C GLY A 154 -4.01 -3.52 8.49
N SER A 155 -2.77 -3.28 8.95
CA SER A 155 -2.06 -4.22 9.82
C SER A 155 -2.78 -4.43 11.14
N ARG A 156 -3.22 -3.35 11.81
CA ARG A 156 -3.99 -3.45 13.05
C ARG A 156 -5.28 -4.25 12.86
N PHE A 157 -6.01 -4.04 11.76
CA PHE A 157 -7.23 -4.81 11.49
C PHE A 157 -6.93 -6.30 11.35
N VAL A 158 -5.94 -6.65 10.51
CA VAL A 158 -5.55 -8.05 10.24
C VAL A 158 -5.05 -8.73 11.52
N GLU A 159 -4.23 -8.06 12.32
CA GLU A 159 -3.71 -8.61 13.58
C GLU A 159 -4.80 -8.78 14.64
N LEU A 160 -5.74 -7.84 14.76
CA LEU A 160 -6.84 -7.95 15.73
C LEU A 160 -7.76 -9.16 15.46
N ILE A 161 -7.91 -9.55 14.19
CA ILE A 161 -8.69 -10.75 13.82
C ILE A 161 -7.84 -12.03 13.83
N GLY A 162 -6.57 -11.95 14.24
CA GLY A 162 -5.63 -13.07 14.30
C GLY A 162 -5.00 -13.49 12.96
N GLY A 163 -5.11 -12.64 11.93
CA GLY A 163 -4.52 -12.86 10.62
C GLY A 163 -3.02 -12.55 10.58
N VAL A 164 -2.41 -12.80 9.42
CA VAL A 164 -0.95 -12.71 9.24
C VAL A 164 -0.59 -11.49 8.39
N MET A 165 0.26 -10.61 8.94
CA MET A 165 0.96 -9.59 8.14
C MET A 165 2.21 -10.19 7.53
N THR A 166 2.38 -10.02 6.22
CA THR A 166 3.54 -10.52 5.47
C THR A 166 4.70 -9.51 5.48
N SER A 167 5.93 -10.02 5.45
CA SER A 167 7.15 -9.21 5.40
C SER A 167 7.36 -8.58 4.02
N PHE A 168 8.23 -7.57 3.96
CA PHE A 168 8.49 -6.82 2.72
C PHE A 168 9.98 -6.60 2.42
N TYR A 169 10.84 -6.42 3.42
CA TYR A 169 12.22 -5.95 3.20
C TYR A 169 13.14 -7.08 2.69
N ASP A 170 12.96 -8.26 3.26
CA ASP A 170 13.48 -9.53 2.75
C ASP A 170 12.89 -9.88 1.38
N TRP A 171 11.57 -9.72 1.23
CA TRP A 171 10.86 -10.03 -0.02
C TRP A 171 11.30 -9.15 -1.21
N TYR A 172 11.55 -7.86 -0.96
CA TYR A 172 12.05 -6.92 -1.97
C TYR A 172 13.54 -7.07 -2.25
N ALA A 173 14.24 -7.93 -1.50
CA ALA A 173 15.69 -8.03 -1.49
C ALA A 173 16.39 -6.69 -1.11
N ASP A 174 15.68 -5.84 -0.37
CA ASP A 174 16.24 -4.62 0.21
C ASP A 174 17.00 -4.92 1.51
N LEU A 175 16.74 -6.08 2.15
CA LEU A 175 17.49 -6.57 3.32
C LEU A 175 18.87 -7.08 2.89
N PRO A 176 19.97 -6.39 3.24
CA PRO A 176 21.30 -6.95 3.05
C PRO A 176 21.53 -8.03 4.11
N VAL A 177 21.42 -9.30 3.74
CA VAL A 177 21.58 -10.45 4.67
C VAL A 177 22.91 -10.41 5.45
N ALA A 178 23.94 -9.75 4.89
CA ALA A 178 25.21 -9.53 5.55
C ALA A 178 25.11 -8.62 6.80
N SER A 179 24.19 -7.65 6.86
CA SER A 179 24.07 -6.74 8.01
C SER A 179 23.70 -7.50 9.29
N PRO A 180 22.64 -8.33 9.32
CA PRO A 180 22.35 -9.17 10.49
C PRO A 180 23.48 -10.15 10.83
N GLN A 181 24.19 -10.68 9.83
CA GLN A 181 25.28 -11.64 10.05
C GLN A 181 26.50 -11.01 10.73
N VAL A 182 26.84 -9.78 10.37
CA VAL A 182 28.05 -9.10 10.83
C VAL A 182 27.78 -8.26 12.08
N PHE A 183 26.65 -7.54 12.10
CA PHE A 183 26.35 -6.52 13.12
C PHE A 183 25.19 -6.90 14.03
N GLY A 184 24.44 -7.96 13.72
CA GLY A 184 23.22 -8.29 14.47
C GLY A 184 22.09 -7.27 14.29
N ASP A 185 22.22 -6.35 13.34
CA ASP A 185 21.22 -5.32 13.03
C ASP A 185 20.60 -5.54 11.64
N ARG A 186 19.34 -5.12 11.48
CA ARG A 186 18.61 -5.25 10.22
C ARG A 186 19.29 -4.44 9.11
N THR A 187 19.36 -3.13 9.31
CA THR A 187 20.01 -2.12 8.46
C THR A 187 20.03 -0.80 9.24
N ASP A 188 21.21 -0.28 9.49
CA ASP A 188 21.43 1.10 9.94
C ASP A 188 22.56 1.69 9.09
N VAL A 189 22.37 2.92 8.60
CA VAL A 189 23.25 3.56 7.60
C VAL A 189 23.40 5.05 7.90
N PRO A 190 24.55 5.66 7.55
CA PRO A 190 24.72 7.10 7.70
C PRO A 190 23.73 7.88 6.82
N GLU A 191 23.30 9.04 7.29
CA GLU A 191 22.45 9.95 6.52
C GLU A 191 23.21 10.54 5.31
N SER A 192 22.49 11.09 4.34
CA SER A 192 23.13 11.67 3.15
C SER A 192 23.98 12.90 3.47
N GLY A 193 23.69 13.62 4.56
CA GLY A 193 24.50 14.75 5.01
C GLY A 193 25.90 14.34 5.46
N ASP A 194 26.06 13.11 5.96
CA ASP A 194 27.34 12.57 6.43
C ASP A 194 28.32 12.30 5.26
N TRP A 195 27.81 12.19 4.02
CA TRP A 195 28.65 12.02 2.84
C TRP A 195 29.54 13.25 2.58
N TRP A 196 29.14 14.43 3.07
CA TRP A 196 29.95 15.65 3.01
C TRP A 196 31.24 15.54 3.81
N ASP A 197 31.21 14.83 4.93
CA ASP A 197 32.36 14.69 5.82
C ASP A 197 33.34 13.60 5.36
N ALA A 198 32.99 12.83 4.32
CA ALA A 198 33.82 11.77 3.80
C ALA A 198 35.01 12.33 2.98
N ALA A 199 36.23 12.08 3.46
CA ALA A 199 37.44 12.38 2.68
C ALA A 199 37.61 11.49 1.43
N TYR A 200 36.94 10.34 1.40
CA TYR A 200 36.93 9.41 0.27
C TYR A 200 35.57 8.69 0.20
N LEU A 201 34.96 8.66 -0.98
CA LEU A 201 33.65 8.06 -1.21
C LEU A 201 33.69 7.16 -2.45
N MET A 202 33.16 5.94 -2.34
CA MET A 202 33.04 4.99 -3.45
C MET A 202 31.57 4.65 -3.70
N MET A 203 31.09 4.94 -4.91
CA MET A 203 29.75 4.55 -5.35
C MET A 203 29.83 3.19 -6.06
N TRP A 204 29.41 2.12 -5.39
CA TRP A 204 29.45 0.75 -5.95
C TRP A 204 28.04 0.18 -6.06
N GLY A 205 27.58 -0.04 -7.30
CA GLY A 205 26.25 -0.61 -7.55
C GLY A 205 25.10 0.30 -7.11
N SER A 206 25.39 1.56 -6.81
CA SER A 206 24.42 2.59 -6.44
C SER A 206 24.40 3.68 -7.52
N ASN A 207 23.22 3.94 -8.09
CA ASN A 207 23.04 4.94 -9.14
C ASN A 207 22.56 6.27 -8.52
N VAL A 208 23.43 6.87 -7.70
CA VAL A 208 23.22 8.23 -7.18
C VAL A 208 23.30 9.21 -8.36
N PRO A 209 22.26 10.02 -8.61
CA PRO A 209 22.28 11.03 -9.67
C PRO A 209 23.26 12.18 -9.39
#